data_AF-A0A0B5HCM0-F1
#
_entry.id   AF-A0A0B5HCM0-F1
#
_cell.length_a   1.000
_cell.length_b   1.000
_cell.length_c   1.000
_cell.angle_alpha   90.00
_cell.angle_beta   90.00
_cell.angle_gamma   90.00
#
_symmetry.space_group_name_H-M   'P 1'
#
loop_
_entity.id
_entity.type
_entity.pdbx_description
1 polymer ?
#
loop_
_entity_poly.entity_id
_entity_poly.type
_entity_poly.pdbx_seq_one_letter_code
_entity_poly.pdbx_strand_id
1 'polypeptide(L)'
;DLREIQDWIVRPQLRTVEGVARVDSIGGYEKQFLVQPDPGRLAAYGVSFSELADALERANISVGANFVERGGEAFLVRADARIRHIDEIGNATIATRNGVSVRVSDVASVRVGGELRTGAASMNGKEAVIGTALMLAGANSRIVAEAVAERLDQVAKSLPPGVTVTPVYNRSSLVDATIWTVEKNLIEGALLVIAALFWLLGNIRAAIIAALVIPLSFLMMAIGMNQYGVSGNLMSLGALDFGLIADGSIIIIENCLRRLAERQHHERT
;
A
#
# COMPACT_ATOMS: atom_id res chain seq x y z
N ASP A 1 18.16 8.60 -10.94
CA ASP A 1 17.46 9.69 -10.23
C ASP A 1 16.05 9.32 -9.78
N LEU A 2 15.02 9.27 -10.63
CA LEU A 2 13.64 8.98 -10.15
C LEU A 2 13.49 7.60 -9.48
N ARG A 3 14.15 6.57 -10.00
CA ARG A 3 14.14 5.23 -9.40
C ARG A 3 14.83 5.20 -8.05
N GLU A 4 15.93 5.92 -7.92
CA GLU A 4 16.68 6.04 -6.67
C GLU A 4 15.84 6.75 -5.60
N ILE A 5 15.14 7.82 -5.97
CA ILE A 5 14.18 8.50 -5.09
C ILE A 5 13.05 7.55 -4.67
N GLN A 6 12.48 6.81 -5.62
CA GLN A 6 11.42 5.85 -5.31
C GLN A 6 11.92 4.78 -4.32
N ASP A 7 13.10 4.20 -4.53
CA ASP A 7 13.56 3.06 -3.75
C ASP A 7 14.15 3.44 -2.38
N TRP A 8 14.76 4.62 -2.28
CA TRP A 8 15.46 5.06 -1.06
C TRP A 8 14.73 6.13 -0.26
N ILE A 9 13.80 6.87 -0.85
CA ILE A 9 13.04 7.94 -0.16
C ILE A 9 11.58 7.54 0.00
N VAL A 10 10.89 7.21 -1.09
CA VAL A 10 9.44 6.97 -1.08
C VAL A 10 9.10 5.60 -0.48
N ARG A 11 9.69 4.52 -1.01
CA ARG A 11 9.45 3.14 -0.60
C ARG A 11 9.65 2.92 0.91
N PRO A 12 10.74 3.37 1.56
CA PRO A 12 10.92 3.13 2.98
C PRO A 12 9.87 3.84 3.83
N GLN A 13 9.47 5.05 3.44
CA GLN A 13 8.48 5.85 4.14
C GLN A 13 7.04 5.35 3.96
N LEU A 14 6.71 4.77 2.81
CA LEU A 14 5.40 4.16 2.59
C LEU A 14 5.27 2.79 3.25
N ARG A 15 6.38 2.05 3.39
CA ARG A 15 6.40 0.77 4.13
C ARG A 15 6.12 0.91 5.62
N THR A 16 6.23 2.11 6.20
CA THR A 16 5.89 2.33 7.60
C THR A 16 4.39 2.49 7.85
N VAL A 17 3.58 2.55 6.78
CA VAL A 17 2.12 2.68 6.91
C VAL A 17 1.53 1.34 7.33
N GLU A 18 0.69 1.36 8.36
CA GLU A 18 0.01 0.17 8.85
C GLU A 18 -0.89 -0.44 7.76
N GLY A 19 -0.88 -1.78 7.65
CA GLY A 19 -1.64 -2.47 6.61
C GLY A 19 -0.93 -2.57 5.25
N VAL A 20 0.25 -1.96 5.07
CA VAL A 20 1.07 -2.14 3.85
C VAL A 20 2.01 -3.33 4.02
N ALA A 21 1.91 -4.30 3.11
CA ALA A 21 2.78 -5.47 3.06
C ALA A 21 4.11 -5.19 2.35
N ARG A 22 4.04 -4.48 1.22
CA ARG A 22 5.20 -4.22 0.36
C ARG A 22 4.95 -2.98 -0.50
N VAL A 23 6.02 -2.31 -0.92
CA VAL A 23 5.97 -1.26 -1.93
C VAL A 23 6.90 -1.64 -3.06
N ASP A 24 6.32 -2.09 -4.17
CA ASP A 24 7.04 -2.50 -5.37
C ASP A 24 7.29 -1.30 -6.28
N SER A 25 8.39 -1.33 -7.03
CA SER A 25 8.75 -0.27 -7.97
C SER A 25 8.93 -0.86 -9.36
N ILE A 26 8.31 -0.24 -10.37
CA ILE A 26 8.38 -0.65 -11.78
C ILE A 26 8.89 0.53 -12.62
N GLY A 27 9.80 0.27 -13.55
CA GLY A 27 10.41 1.28 -14.42
C GLY A 27 11.55 2.08 -13.76
N GLY A 28 12.13 2.98 -14.56
CA GLY A 28 13.39 3.66 -14.25
C GLY A 28 14.61 2.73 -14.32
N TYR A 29 15.78 3.30 -14.01
CA TYR A 29 17.06 2.58 -13.99
C TYR A 29 17.52 2.39 -12.55
N GLU A 30 17.74 1.14 -12.13
CA GLU A 30 18.46 0.86 -10.90
C GLU A 30 19.94 1.18 -11.12
N LYS A 31 20.49 2.00 -10.24
CA LYS A 31 21.87 2.47 -10.34
C LYS A 31 22.81 1.31 -10.02
N GLN A 32 23.55 0.86 -11.03
CA GLN A 32 24.55 -0.18 -10.89
C GLN A 32 25.93 0.34 -11.28
N PHE A 33 26.95 -0.05 -10.51
CA PHE A 33 28.34 0.21 -10.87
C PHE A 33 28.84 -0.95 -11.72
N LEU A 34 29.01 -0.70 -13.02
CA LEU A 34 29.45 -1.71 -13.97
C LEU A 34 30.98 -1.64 -14.10
N VAL A 35 31.64 -2.75 -13.78
CA VAL A 35 33.06 -2.95 -14.06
C VAL A 35 33.18 -3.76 -15.34
N GLN A 36 33.68 -3.13 -16.41
CA GLN A 36 33.83 -3.73 -17.73
C GLN A 36 35.30 -4.07 -17.98
N PRO A 37 35.73 -5.33 -17.73
CA PRO A 37 37.09 -5.77 -17.98
C PRO A 37 37.46 -5.74 -19.46
N ASP A 38 38.68 -5.31 -19.77
CA ASP A 38 39.28 -5.39 -21.11
C ASP A 38 40.17 -6.66 -21.16
N PRO A 39 39.80 -7.68 -21.96
CA PRO A 39 40.57 -8.93 -22.04
C PRO A 39 42.02 -8.72 -22.48
N GLY A 40 42.29 -7.75 -23.35
CA GLY A 40 43.64 -7.45 -23.83
C GLY A 40 44.51 -6.86 -22.73
N ARG A 41 43.95 -5.95 -21.92
CA ARG A 41 44.66 -5.38 -20.75
C ARG A 41 44.87 -6.41 -19.66
N LEU A 42 43.85 -7.22 -19.35
CA LEU A 42 43.97 -8.32 -18.38
C LEU A 42 45.13 -9.26 -18.74
N ALA A 43 45.21 -9.65 -20.02
CA ALA A 43 46.31 -10.48 -20.52
C ALA A 43 47.67 -9.78 -20.42
N ALA A 44 47.76 -8.49 -20.78
CA ALA A 44 48.99 -7.71 -20.71
C ALA A 44 49.54 -7.54 -19.28
N TYR A 45 48.65 -7.39 -18.29
CA TYR A 45 49.01 -7.28 -16.88
C TYR A 45 49.11 -8.63 -16.16
N GLY A 46 48.81 -9.75 -16.83
CA GLY A 46 48.85 -11.10 -16.25
C GLY A 46 47.86 -11.25 -15.09
N VAL A 47 46.65 -10.71 -15.25
CA VAL A 47 45.55 -10.74 -14.28
C VAL A 47 44.39 -11.53 -14.87
N SER A 48 43.87 -12.48 -14.10
CA SER A 48 42.70 -13.30 -14.46
C SER A 48 41.38 -12.61 -14.09
N PHE A 49 40.28 -13.04 -14.73
CA PHE A 49 38.92 -12.58 -14.36
C PHE A 49 38.57 -12.92 -12.91
N SER A 50 39.03 -14.08 -12.40
CA SER A 50 38.83 -14.48 -11.00
C SER A 50 39.59 -13.56 -10.04
N GLU A 51 40.85 -13.23 -10.33
CA GLU A 51 41.61 -12.29 -9.49
C GLU A 51 40.94 -10.90 -9.44
N LEU A 52 40.38 -10.43 -10.56
CA LEU A 52 39.61 -9.18 -10.59
C LEU A 52 38.34 -9.28 -9.74
N ALA A 53 37.57 -10.36 -9.86
CA ALA A 53 36.35 -10.56 -9.07
C ALA A 53 36.66 -10.61 -7.56
N ASP A 54 37.65 -11.42 -7.16
CA ASP A 54 38.07 -11.55 -5.77
C ASP A 54 38.58 -10.22 -5.19
N ALA A 55 39.27 -9.42 -6.01
CA ALA A 55 39.75 -8.11 -5.60
C ALA A 55 38.60 -7.13 -5.34
N LEU A 56 37.56 -7.13 -6.19
CA LEU A 56 36.37 -6.32 -5.99
C LEU A 56 35.59 -6.74 -4.74
N GLU A 57 35.46 -8.04 -4.47
CA GLU A 57 34.83 -8.54 -3.24
C GLU A 57 35.61 -8.09 -1.99
N ARG A 58 36.94 -8.23 -2.00
CA ARG A 58 37.79 -7.79 -0.87
C ARG A 58 37.81 -6.28 -0.68
N ALA A 59 37.63 -5.52 -1.76
CA ALA A 59 37.66 -4.07 -1.73
C ALA A 59 36.38 -3.44 -1.16
N ASN A 60 35.33 -4.22 -0.89
CA ASN A 60 34.07 -3.71 -0.35
C ASN A 60 33.68 -4.38 0.98
N ILE A 61 34.62 -4.41 1.93
CA ILE A 61 34.42 -5.04 3.24
C ILE A 61 34.60 -4.00 4.36
N SER A 62 33.78 -4.08 5.41
CA SER A 62 34.00 -3.36 6.66
C SER A 62 34.37 -4.35 7.76
N VAL A 63 35.51 -4.14 8.44
CA VAL A 63 36.00 -5.04 9.50
C VAL A 63 36.12 -4.28 10.82
N GLY A 64 35.56 -4.85 11.89
CA GLY A 64 35.74 -4.35 13.26
C GLY A 64 37.01 -4.93 13.89
N ALA A 65 37.87 -4.08 14.44
CA ALA A 65 39.12 -4.48 15.11
C ALA A 65 39.01 -4.40 16.65
N ASN A 66 37.78 -4.53 17.17
CA ASN A 66 37.43 -4.48 18.60
C ASN A 66 37.81 -3.14 19.26
N PHE A 67 38.51 -3.13 20.39
CA PHE A 67 38.96 -1.91 21.06
C PHE A 67 40.41 -2.00 21.51
N VAL A 68 41.05 -0.85 21.69
CA VAL A 68 42.36 -0.69 22.32
C VAL A 68 42.17 0.09 23.62
N GLU A 69 42.64 -0.47 24.73
CA GLU A 69 42.57 0.22 26.01
C GLU A 69 43.77 1.16 26.19
N ARG A 70 43.51 2.43 26.50
CA ARG A 70 44.56 3.43 26.76
C ARG A 70 44.10 4.37 27.87
N GLY A 71 44.82 4.35 29.00
CA GLY A 71 44.50 5.22 30.15
C GLY A 71 43.20 4.86 30.88
N GLY A 72 42.78 3.59 30.85
CA GLY A 72 41.52 3.14 31.47
C GLY A 72 40.27 3.39 30.62
N GLU A 73 40.43 3.94 29.41
CA GLU A 73 39.36 4.09 28.42
C GLU A 73 39.55 3.10 27.26
N ALA A 74 38.45 2.52 26.78
CA ALA A 74 38.43 1.60 25.64
C ALA A 74 38.12 2.37 24.33
N PHE A 75 39.10 2.43 23.43
CA PHE A 75 38.95 3.05 22.10
C PHE A 75 38.55 2.00 21.07
N LEU A 76 37.31 2.06 20.57
CA LEU A 76 36.84 1.17 19.51
C LEU A 76 37.63 1.43 18.21
N VAL A 77 38.23 0.38 17.66
CA VAL A 77 38.96 0.42 16.39
C VAL A 77 38.09 -0.21 15.30
N ARG A 78 37.84 0.56 14.24
CA ARG A 78 37.09 0.12 13.06
C ARG A 78 37.86 0.47 11.80
N ALA A 79 38.04 -0.51 10.91
CA ALA A 79 38.50 -0.28 9.56
C ALA A 79 37.29 -0.29 8.61
N ASP A 80 36.93 0.89 8.09
CA ASP A 80 35.87 1.03 7.10
C ASP A 80 36.50 1.09 5.70
N ALA A 81 36.47 -0.04 4.97
CA ALA A 81 36.90 -0.11 3.58
C ALA A 81 35.71 -0.28 2.62
N ARG A 82 34.52 0.21 2.99
CA ARG A 82 33.37 0.22 2.08
C ARG A 82 33.57 1.22 0.97
N ILE A 83 33.24 0.81 -0.24
CA ILE A 83 33.27 1.64 -1.43
C ILE A 83 32.12 2.65 -1.37
N ARG A 84 32.42 3.94 -1.47
CA ARG A 84 31.45 5.04 -1.47
C ARG A 84 31.33 5.71 -2.83
N HIS A 85 32.42 5.72 -3.59
CA HIS A 85 32.52 6.42 -4.86
C HIS A 85 33.03 5.52 -5.97
N ILE A 86 32.64 5.83 -7.20
CA ILE A 86 33.07 5.07 -8.39
C ILE A 86 34.60 5.06 -8.55
N ASP A 87 35.27 6.14 -8.16
CA ASP A 87 36.72 6.25 -8.22
C ASP A 87 37.43 5.29 -7.26
N GLU A 88 36.80 4.95 -6.13
CA GLU A 88 37.33 3.97 -5.18
C GLU A 88 37.30 2.56 -5.78
N ILE A 89 36.27 2.23 -6.58
CA ILE A 89 36.24 0.98 -7.36
C ILE A 89 37.41 0.95 -8.34
N GLY A 90 37.63 2.04 -9.07
CA GLY A 90 38.71 2.15 -10.06
C GLY A 90 40.12 2.08 -9.44
N ASN A 91 40.27 2.54 -8.19
CA ASN A 91 41.53 2.52 -7.46
C ASN A 91 41.78 1.23 -6.66
N ALA A 92 40.80 0.33 -6.58
CA ALA A 92 40.97 -0.95 -5.91
C ALA A 92 42.14 -1.73 -6.51
N THR A 93 43.03 -2.23 -5.66
CA THR A 93 44.21 -2.99 -6.07
C THR A 93 43.84 -4.45 -6.28
N ILE A 94 44.17 -4.99 -7.45
CA ILE A 94 43.92 -6.38 -7.81
C ILE A 94 45.08 -7.27 -7.40
N ALA A 95 46.27 -6.90 -7.85
CA ALA A 95 47.50 -7.64 -7.61
C ALA A 95 48.70 -6.69 -7.63
N THR A 96 49.78 -7.10 -6.98
CA THR A 96 51.08 -6.42 -7.07
C THR A 96 52.02 -7.29 -7.88
N ARG A 97 52.52 -6.78 -9.01
CA ARG A 97 53.48 -7.47 -9.88
C ARG A 97 54.75 -6.63 -9.97
N ASN A 98 55.90 -7.23 -9.65
CA ASN A 98 57.21 -6.55 -9.68
C ASN A 98 57.26 -5.22 -8.89
N GLY A 99 56.55 -5.15 -7.76
CA GLY A 99 56.48 -3.94 -6.92
C GLY A 99 55.52 -2.85 -7.42
N VAL A 100 54.87 -3.04 -8.57
CA VAL A 100 53.85 -2.14 -9.11
C VAL A 100 52.46 -2.69 -8.79
N SER A 101 51.61 -1.87 -8.19
CA SER A 101 50.20 -2.21 -7.95
C SER A 101 49.40 -2.09 -9.25
N VAL A 102 48.66 -3.14 -9.59
CA VAL A 102 47.70 -3.17 -10.70
C VAL A 102 46.33 -2.88 -10.15
N ARG A 103 45.70 -1.79 -10.59
CA ARG A 103 44.37 -1.35 -10.16
C ARG A 103 43.30 -1.79 -11.13
N VAL A 104 42.04 -1.76 -10.68
CA VAL A 104 40.87 -2.02 -11.52
C VAL A 104 40.84 -1.09 -12.74
N SER A 105 41.15 0.20 -12.58
CA SER A 105 41.21 1.16 -13.68
C SER A 105 42.28 0.85 -14.74
N ASP A 106 43.31 0.09 -14.40
CA ASP A 106 44.37 -0.28 -15.33
C ASP A 106 43.91 -1.42 -16.28
N VAL A 107 42.97 -2.27 -15.84
CA VAL A 107 42.50 -3.46 -16.59
C VAL A 107 41.01 -3.46 -16.95
N ALA A 108 40.22 -2.54 -16.40
CA ALA A 108 38.77 -2.45 -16.59
C ALA A 108 38.29 -1.00 -16.60
N SER A 109 37.21 -0.71 -17.32
CA SER A 109 36.52 0.57 -17.21
C SER A 109 35.36 0.48 -16.23
N VAL A 110 35.31 1.39 -15.26
CA VAL A 110 34.22 1.48 -14.28
C VAL A 110 33.27 2.60 -14.72
N ARG A 111 31.98 2.29 -14.87
CA ARG A 111 30.96 3.26 -15.26
C ARG A 111 29.70 3.08 -14.42
N VAL A 112 28.98 4.17 -14.19
CA VAL A 112 27.61 4.08 -13.68
C VAL A 112 26.72 3.67 -14.83
N GLY A 113 26.12 2.49 -14.71
CA GLY A 113 25.14 1.97 -15.65
C GLY A 113 23.79 1.75 -14.98
N GLY A 114 22.87 1.17 -15.76
CA GLY A 114 21.61 0.64 -15.26
C GLY A 114 21.63 -0.88 -15.31
N GLU A 115 20.88 -1.51 -14.42
CA GLU A 115 20.55 -2.94 -14.56
C GLU A 115 19.90 -3.22 -15.92
N LEU A 116 20.02 -4.48 -16.39
CA LEU A 116 19.22 -4.97 -17.51
C LEU A 116 17.73 -4.69 -17.22
N ARG A 117 17.09 -3.93 -18.11
CA ARG A 117 15.71 -3.52 -17.93
C ARG A 117 14.77 -4.71 -18.09
N THR A 118 14.31 -5.25 -16.97
CA THR A 118 13.29 -6.31 -16.93
C THR A 118 11.86 -5.76 -17.07
N GLY A 119 11.66 -4.44 -16.93
CA GLY A 119 10.37 -3.80 -17.07
C GLY A 119 10.44 -2.31 -17.41
N ALA A 120 9.40 -1.81 -18.08
CA ALA A 120 9.23 -0.40 -18.40
C ALA A 120 7.93 0.12 -17.78
N ALA A 121 7.95 1.36 -17.30
CA ALA A 121 6.76 2.07 -16.90
C ALA A 121 6.71 3.40 -17.65
N SER A 122 5.53 3.75 -18.12
CA SER A 122 5.27 5.03 -18.76
C SER A 122 3.95 5.59 -18.27
N MET A 123 3.88 6.91 -18.20
CA MET A 123 2.67 7.65 -17.89
C MET A 123 2.44 8.65 -19.02
N ASN A 124 1.29 8.54 -19.70
CA ASN A 124 0.92 9.41 -20.84
C ASN A 124 2.03 9.52 -21.91
N GLY A 125 2.67 8.40 -22.25
CA GLY A 125 3.72 8.34 -23.27
C GLY A 125 5.10 8.86 -22.84
N LYS A 126 5.26 9.27 -21.57
CA LYS A 126 6.55 9.65 -20.98
C LYS A 126 7.04 8.57 -20.03
N GLU A 127 8.35 8.31 -20.02
CA GLU A 127 8.94 7.36 -19.08
C GLU A 127 8.73 7.83 -17.64
N ALA A 128 8.31 6.90 -16.79
CA ALA A 128 7.98 7.16 -15.39
C ALA A 128 8.42 5.99 -14.50
N VAL A 129 8.43 6.22 -13.19
CA VAL A 129 8.59 5.17 -12.19
C VAL A 129 7.26 5.00 -11.48
N ILE A 130 6.72 3.78 -11.50
CA ILE A 130 5.46 3.44 -10.85
C ILE A 130 5.77 2.70 -9.56
N GLY A 131 5.38 3.28 -8.43
CA GLY A 131 5.35 2.63 -7.13
C GLY A 131 3.99 2.00 -6.86
N THR A 132 3.93 0.74 -6.45
CA THR A 132 2.69 0.05 -6.06
C THR A 132 2.76 -0.32 -4.58
N ALA A 133 1.90 0.28 -3.76
CA ALA A 133 1.71 -0.12 -2.37
C ALA A 133 0.76 -1.32 -2.30
N LEU A 134 1.29 -2.47 -1.92
CA LEU A 134 0.54 -3.70 -1.71
C LEU A 134 0.07 -3.78 -0.26
N MET A 135 -1.21 -4.04 -0.08
CA MET A 135 -1.88 -4.20 1.20
C MET A 135 -1.68 -5.62 1.77
N LEU A 136 -1.67 -5.76 3.11
CA LEU A 136 -1.69 -7.05 3.81
C LEU A 136 -2.99 -7.82 3.50
N ALA A 137 -2.88 -9.14 3.34
CA ALA A 137 -4.06 -9.98 3.15
C ALA A 137 -5.02 -9.84 4.34
N GLY A 138 -6.30 -9.55 4.05
CA GLY A 138 -7.33 -9.34 5.07
C GLY A 138 -7.42 -7.91 5.64
N ALA A 139 -6.50 -7.00 5.30
CA ALA A 139 -6.63 -5.59 5.68
C ALA A 139 -7.73 -4.87 4.88
N ASN A 140 -8.22 -3.76 5.42
CA ASN A 140 -9.26 -2.95 4.78
C ASN A 140 -8.64 -2.04 3.72
N SER A 141 -9.02 -2.25 2.45
CA SER A 141 -8.46 -1.49 1.32
C SER A 141 -8.74 0.01 1.36
N ARG A 142 -9.86 0.46 1.95
CA ARG A 142 -10.16 1.90 2.07
C ARG A 142 -9.22 2.54 3.07
N ILE A 143 -9.14 1.97 4.28
CA ILE A 143 -8.30 2.48 5.37
C ILE A 143 -6.83 2.54 4.94
N VAL A 144 -6.31 1.46 4.34
CA VAL A 144 -4.91 1.42 3.90
C VAL A 144 -4.67 2.42 2.76
N ALA A 145 -5.58 2.55 1.80
CA ALA A 145 -5.42 3.50 0.70
C ALA A 145 -5.42 4.96 1.16
N GLU A 146 -6.30 5.31 2.11
CA GLU A 146 -6.35 6.65 2.73
C GLU A 146 -5.06 6.94 3.51
N ALA A 147 -4.61 6.01 4.35
CA ALA A 147 -3.37 6.16 5.12
C ALA A 147 -2.13 6.28 4.22
N VAL A 148 -2.08 5.52 3.11
CA VAL A 148 -1.02 5.64 2.11
C VAL A 148 -1.08 6.99 1.41
N ALA A 149 -2.26 7.48 1.03
CA ALA A 149 -2.42 8.78 0.39
C ALA A 149 -1.96 9.92 1.30
N GLU A 150 -2.37 9.90 2.57
CA GLU A 150 -1.93 10.89 3.57
C GLU A 150 -0.39 10.85 3.76
N ARG A 151 0.17 9.63 3.86
CA ARG A 151 1.62 9.49 3.98
C ARG A 151 2.34 9.98 2.72
N LEU A 152 1.78 9.74 1.54
CA LEU A 152 2.33 10.20 0.27
C LEU A 152 2.40 11.72 0.21
N ASP A 153 1.38 12.43 0.68
CA ASP A 153 1.36 13.90 0.74
C ASP A 153 2.43 14.45 1.68
N GLN A 154 2.72 13.75 2.78
CA GLN A 154 3.82 14.10 3.67
C GLN A 154 5.19 13.86 3.01
N VAL A 155 5.36 12.71 2.35
CA VAL A 155 6.58 12.36 1.62
C VAL A 155 6.84 13.34 0.49
N ALA A 156 5.80 13.78 -0.22
CA ALA A 156 5.90 14.73 -1.33
C ALA A 156 6.60 16.03 -0.94
N LYS A 157 6.44 16.49 0.31
CA LYS A 157 7.10 17.70 0.85
C LYS A 157 8.62 17.53 1.03
N SER A 158 9.09 16.30 1.16
CA SER A 158 10.51 15.97 1.32
C SER A 158 11.25 15.73 -0.01
N LEU A 159 10.53 15.77 -1.13
CA LEU A 159 11.10 15.46 -2.43
C LEU A 159 11.96 16.62 -2.98
N PRO A 160 13.01 16.31 -3.77
CA PRO A 160 13.80 17.31 -4.46
C PRO A 160 12.95 18.16 -5.43
N PRO A 161 13.35 19.42 -5.70
CA PRO A 161 12.65 20.27 -6.66
C PRO A 161 12.61 19.60 -8.05
N GLY A 162 11.45 19.67 -8.70
CA GLY A 162 11.23 19.08 -10.04
C GLY A 162 10.71 17.64 -10.03
N VAL A 163 10.60 16.99 -8.86
CA VAL A 163 9.99 15.65 -8.74
C VAL A 163 8.55 15.77 -8.27
N THR A 164 7.63 15.16 -9.02
CA THR A 164 6.22 15.12 -8.67
C THR A 164 5.78 13.67 -8.49
N VAL A 165 5.04 13.42 -7.42
CA VAL A 165 4.46 12.10 -7.16
C VAL A 165 2.95 12.25 -7.24
N THR A 166 2.35 11.46 -8.12
CA THR A 166 0.91 11.52 -8.40
C THR A 166 0.30 10.13 -8.22
N PRO A 167 -0.81 10.00 -7.49
CA PRO A 167 -1.51 8.73 -7.38
C PRO A 167 -2.16 8.39 -8.72
N VAL A 168 -1.71 7.29 -9.34
CA VAL A 168 -2.22 6.83 -10.65
C VAL A 168 -3.48 5.96 -10.50
N TYR A 169 -3.53 5.18 -9.43
CA TYR A 169 -4.65 4.28 -9.15
C TYR A 169 -4.95 4.27 -7.66
N ASN A 170 -6.17 4.63 -7.30
CA ASN A 170 -6.64 4.58 -5.92
C ASN A 170 -7.91 3.71 -5.83
N ARG A 171 -7.78 2.54 -5.19
CA ARG A 171 -8.88 1.60 -4.99
C ARG A 171 -9.99 2.16 -4.10
N SER A 172 -9.70 3.12 -3.20
CA SER A 172 -10.73 3.73 -2.34
C SER A 172 -11.81 4.41 -3.17
N SER A 173 -11.45 5.13 -4.23
CA SER A 173 -12.40 5.87 -5.08
C SER A 173 -13.53 5.00 -5.64
N LEU A 174 -13.22 3.77 -6.06
CA LEU A 174 -14.21 2.81 -6.54
C LEU A 174 -15.09 2.29 -5.41
N VAL A 175 -14.50 2.00 -4.25
CA VAL A 175 -15.21 1.57 -3.05
C VAL A 175 -16.16 2.67 -2.55
N ASP A 176 -15.72 3.92 -2.57
CA ASP A 176 -16.48 5.11 -2.16
C ASP A 176 -17.67 5.35 -3.08
N ALA A 177 -17.45 5.32 -4.40
CA ALA A 177 -18.53 5.45 -5.38
C ALA A 177 -19.57 4.33 -5.22
N THR A 178 -19.12 3.10 -4.96
CA THR A 178 -20.01 1.95 -4.76
C THR A 178 -20.82 2.12 -3.48
N ILE A 179 -20.18 2.46 -2.36
CA ILE A 179 -20.85 2.67 -1.07
C ILE A 179 -21.86 3.81 -1.16
N TRP A 180 -21.50 4.93 -1.81
CA TRP A 180 -22.40 6.05 -2.02
C TRP A 180 -23.65 5.64 -2.80
N THR A 181 -23.48 4.85 -3.86
CA THR A 181 -24.60 4.37 -4.67
C THR A 181 -25.51 3.45 -3.85
N VAL A 182 -24.94 2.56 -3.04
CA VAL A 182 -25.69 1.67 -2.14
C VAL A 182 -26.45 2.46 -1.10
N GLU A 183 -25.77 3.37 -0.40
CA GLU A 183 -26.37 4.20 0.64
C GLU A 183 -27.55 5.00 0.09
N LYS A 184 -27.37 5.62 -1.08
CA LYS A 184 -28.44 6.34 -1.77
C LYS A 184 -29.62 5.43 -2.08
N ASN A 185 -29.38 4.28 -2.71
CA ASN A 185 -30.43 3.31 -3.04
C ASN A 185 -31.13 2.77 -1.78
N LEU A 186 -30.38 2.59 -0.70
CA LEU A 186 -30.87 2.08 0.58
C LEU A 186 -31.81 3.09 1.24
N ILE A 187 -31.43 4.38 1.24
CA ILE A 187 -32.26 5.48 1.74
C ILE A 187 -33.52 5.67 0.87
N GLU A 188 -33.35 5.70 -0.45
CA GLU A 188 -34.49 5.83 -1.38
C GLU A 188 -35.47 4.66 -1.26
N GLY A 189 -34.96 3.42 -1.17
CA GLY A 189 -35.76 2.23 -0.94
C GLY A 189 -36.50 2.26 0.39
N ALA A 190 -35.82 2.63 1.49
CA ALA A 190 -36.44 2.76 2.80
C ALA A 190 -37.56 3.82 2.80
N LEU A 191 -37.35 4.96 2.14
CA LEU A 191 -38.37 6.01 2.01
C LEU A 191 -39.59 5.52 1.22
N LEU A 192 -39.39 4.75 0.13
CA LEU A 192 -40.49 4.17 -0.65
C LEU A 192 -41.31 3.18 0.19
N VAL A 193 -40.66 2.32 0.98
CA VAL A 193 -41.35 1.39 1.89
C VAL A 193 -42.14 2.17 2.94
N ILE A 194 -41.54 3.19 3.56
CA ILE A 194 -42.23 4.04 4.54
C ILE A 194 -43.45 4.72 3.88
N ALA A 195 -43.31 5.30 2.69
CA ALA A 195 -44.43 5.91 1.98
C ALA A 195 -45.56 4.90 1.70
N ALA A 196 -45.22 3.67 1.29
CA ALA A 196 -46.19 2.60 1.11
C ALA A 196 -46.90 2.20 2.42
N LEU A 197 -46.18 2.14 3.55
CA LEU A 197 -46.75 1.88 4.87
C LEU A 197 -47.78 2.94 5.28
N PHE A 198 -47.44 4.22 5.09
CA PHE A 198 -48.36 5.32 5.38
C PHE A 198 -49.62 5.25 4.51
N TRP A 199 -49.48 4.85 3.24
CA TRP A 199 -50.61 4.70 2.33
C TRP A 199 -51.50 3.50 2.69
N LEU A 200 -50.91 2.36 3.06
CA LEU A 200 -51.64 1.12 3.32
C LEU A 200 -52.36 1.13 4.68
N LEU A 201 -51.69 1.60 5.75
CA LEU A 201 -52.25 1.51 7.09
C LEU A 201 -53.26 2.63 7.40
N GLY A 202 -53.16 3.79 6.74
CA GLY A 202 -54.02 4.97 6.97
C GLY A 202 -53.96 5.59 8.38
N ASN A 203 -53.35 4.90 9.35
CA ASN A 203 -53.18 5.32 10.73
C ASN A 203 -51.71 5.68 10.98
N ILE A 204 -51.45 6.99 11.11
CA ILE A 204 -50.11 7.58 11.31
C ILE A 204 -49.36 6.93 12.49
N ARG A 205 -50.06 6.62 13.59
CA ARG A 205 -49.41 6.03 14.78
C ARG A 205 -48.91 4.62 14.50
N ALA A 206 -49.72 3.82 13.82
CA ALA A 206 -49.38 2.45 13.44
C ALA A 206 -48.25 2.42 12.38
N ALA A 207 -48.29 3.34 11.41
CA ALA A 207 -47.26 3.50 10.40
C ALA A 207 -45.90 3.88 10.99
N ILE A 208 -45.85 4.76 12.01
CA ILE A 208 -44.60 5.12 12.70
C ILE A 208 -44.01 3.92 13.45
N ILE A 209 -44.85 3.12 14.12
CA ILE A 209 -44.40 1.93 14.84
C ILE A 209 -43.80 0.91 13.86
N ALA A 210 -44.46 0.67 12.72
CA ALA A 210 -43.94 -0.18 11.65
C ALA A 210 -42.62 0.37 11.07
N ALA A 211 -42.56 1.68 10.80
CA ALA A 211 -41.39 2.33 10.22
C ALA A 211 -40.15 2.27 11.12
N LEU A 212 -40.33 2.29 12.45
CA LEU A 212 -39.24 2.18 13.42
C LEU A 212 -38.55 0.80 13.44
N VAL A 213 -39.20 -0.24 12.92
CA VAL A 213 -38.57 -1.57 12.80
C VAL A 213 -37.40 -1.54 11.82
N ILE A 214 -37.52 -0.81 10.71
CA ILE A 214 -36.49 -0.72 9.67
C ILE A 214 -35.12 -0.23 10.23
N PRO A 215 -35.01 0.94 10.89
CA PRO A 215 -33.74 1.40 11.45
C PRO A 215 -33.27 0.54 12.62
N LEU A 216 -34.17 -0.07 13.40
CA LEU A 216 -33.80 -0.97 14.48
C LEU A 216 -33.15 -2.25 13.95
N SER A 217 -33.71 -2.86 12.90
CA SER A 217 -33.13 -4.00 12.21
C SER A 217 -31.77 -3.68 11.60
N PHE A 218 -31.61 -2.48 11.04
CA PHE A 218 -30.32 -2.03 10.50
C PHE A 218 -29.26 -1.89 11.60
N LEU A 219 -29.63 -1.34 12.76
CA LEU A 219 -28.73 -1.21 13.90
C LEU A 219 -28.31 -2.58 14.45
N MET A 220 -29.25 -3.53 14.55
CA MET A 220 -28.94 -4.91 14.94
C MET A 220 -28.01 -5.61 13.94
N MET A 221 -28.23 -5.42 12.63
CA MET A 221 -27.34 -5.93 11.61
C MET A 221 -25.93 -5.33 11.73
N ALA A 222 -25.82 -4.01 11.88
CA ALA A 222 -24.53 -3.32 12.01
C ALA A 222 -23.74 -3.81 13.21
N ILE A 223 -24.41 -4.02 14.36
CA ILE A 223 -23.80 -4.61 15.56
C ILE A 223 -23.32 -6.04 15.25
N GLY A 224 -24.15 -6.86 14.61
CA GLY A 224 -23.78 -8.23 14.22
C GLY A 224 -22.57 -8.27 13.28
N MET A 225 -22.55 -7.45 12.24
CA MET A 225 -21.41 -7.38 11.31
C MET A 225 -20.12 -7.00 12.02
N ASN A 226 -20.18 -6.04 12.95
CA ASN A 226 -19.02 -5.65 13.76
C ASN A 226 -18.54 -6.80 14.66
N GLN A 227 -19.46 -7.58 15.24
CA GLN A 227 -19.12 -8.71 16.10
C GLN A 227 -18.48 -9.89 15.33
N TYR A 228 -18.93 -10.14 14.10
CA TYR A 228 -18.45 -11.23 13.25
C TYR A 228 -17.32 -10.81 12.28
N GLY A 229 -16.89 -9.55 12.31
CA GLY A 229 -15.85 -9.03 11.41
C GLY A 229 -16.25 -9.02 9.93
N VAL A 230 -17.56 -9.02 9.64
CA VAL A 230 -18.07 -9.00 8.27
C VAL A 230 -17.98 -7.56 7.76
N SER A 231 -17.27 -7.34 6.65
CA SER A 231 -17.16 -5.99 6.07
C SER A 231 -18.53 -5.50 5.57
N GLY A 232 -18.87 -4.25 5.83
CA GLY A 232 -20.01 -3.55 5.21
C GLY A 232 -19.71 -3.17 3.77
N ASN A 233 -19.77 -4.15 2.87
CA ASN A 233 -19.55 -3.98 1.44
C ASN A 233 -20.88 -4.09 0.69
N LEU A 234 -20.86 -3.86 -0.62
CA LEU A 234 -22.05 -3.92 -1.47
C LEU A 234 -22.84 -5.23 -1.32
N MET A 235 -22.16 -6.37 -1.18
CA MET A 235 -22.82 -7.67 -1.07
C MET A 235 -23.49 -7.86 0.29
N SER A 236 -22.84 -7.45 1.38
CA SER A 236 -23.42 -7.58 2.71
C SER A 236 -24.54 -6.56 2.96
N LEU A 237 -24.37 -5.30 2.53
CA LEU A 237 -25.44 -4.29 2.59
C LEU A 237 -26.59 -4.60 1.62
N GLY A 238 -26.28 -5.09 0.42
CA GLY A 238 -27.27 -5.45 -0.59
C GLY A 238 -28.05 -6.74 -0.29
N ALA A 239 -27.57 -7.57 0.64
CA ALA A 239 -28.31 -8.74 1.13
C ALA A 239 -29.48 -8.36 2.05
N LEU A 240 -29.61 -7.08 2.43
CA LEU A 240 -30.70 -6.59 3.25
C LEU A 240 -31.96 -6.42 2.38
N ASP A 241 -32.95 -7.28 2.61
CA ASP A 241 -34.26 -7.19 1.97
C ASP A 241 -35.26 -6.43 2.88
N PHE A 242 -35.54 -5.18 2.52
CA PHE A 242 -36.51 -4.35 3.24
C PHE A 242 -37.94 -4.90 3.19
N GLY A 243 -38.31 -5.52 2.07
CA GLY A 243 -39.63 -6.09 1.90
C GLY A 243 -39.87 -7.18 2.92
N LEU A 244 -38.90 -8.09 3.07
CA LEU A 244 -38.93 -9.16 4.06
C LEU A 244 -39.00 -8.64 5.51
N ILE A 245 -38.22 -7.62 5.84
CA ILE A 245 -38.16 -7.06 7.20
C ILE A 245 -39.47 -6.34 7.57
N ALA A 246 -40.04 -5.57 6.62
CA ALA A 246 -41.26 -4.81 6.87
C ALA A 246 -42.51 -5.70 6.90
N ASP A 247 -42.60 -6.72 6.06
CA ASP A 247 -43.79 -7.57 5.89
C ASP A 247 -44.28 -8.19 7.21
N GLY A 248 -43.38 -8.84 7.95
CA GLY A 248 -43.73 -9.44 9.25
C GLY A 248 -44.27 -8.43 10.28
N SER A 249 -43.73 -7.21 10.27
CA SER A 249 -44.17 -6.15 11.18
C SER A 249 -45.54 -5.58 10.80
N ILE A 250 -45.77 -5.42 9.48
CA ILE A 250 -47.05 -4.96 8.93
C ILE A 250 -48.17 -5.93 9.29
N ILE A 251 -47.96 -7.23 9.05
CA ILE A 251 -48.96 -8.27 9.29
C ILE A 251 -49.39 -8.27 10.77
N ILE A 252 -48.44 -8.12 11.70
CA ILE A 252 -48.73 -8.09 13.13
C ILE A 252 -49.53 -6.83 13.50
N ILE A 253 -49.11 -5.66 13.00
CA ILE A 253 -49.78 -4.39 13.30
C ILE A 253 -51.20 -4.37 12.71
N GLU A 254 -51.39 -4.85 11.49
CA GLU A 254 -52.70 -4.95 10.85
C GLU A 254 -53.61 -5.90 11.63
N ASN A 255 -53.12 -7.08 12.04
CA ASN A 255 -53.87 -8.03 12.84
C ASN A 255 -54.26 -7.45 14.21
N CYS A 256 -53.37 -6.72 14.88
CA CYS A 256 -53.67 -6.03 16.12
C CYS A 256 -54.76 -4.96 15.93
N LEU A 257 -54.67 -4.15 14.88
CA LEU A 257 -55.68 -3.14 14.54
C LEU A 257 -57.03 -3.79 14.21
N ARG A 258 -57.03 -4.87 13.44
CA ARG A 258 -58.24 -5.64 13.09
C ARG A 258 -58.93 -6.19 14.33
N ARG A 259 -58.20 -6.83 15.24
CA ARG A 259 -58.74 -7.36 16.50
C ARG A 259 -59.28 -6.28 17.44
N LEU A 260 -58.63 -5.12 17.49
CA LEU A 260 -59.11 -3.97 18.26
C LEU A 260 -60.42 -3.41 17.68
N ALA A 261 -60.51 -3.29 16.34
CA ALA A 261 -61.73 -2.85 15.67
C ALA A 261 -62.90 -3.83 15.89
N GLU A 262 -62.65 -5.14 15.76
CA GLU A 262 -63.66 -6.18 16.00
C GLU A 262 -64.20 -6.16 17.44
N ARG A 263 -63.33 -5.98 18.45
CA ARG A 263 -63.76 -5.83 19.86
C ARG A 263 -64.60 -4.58 20.09
N GLN A 264 -64.22 -3.46 19.47
CA GLN A 264 -64.95 -2.20 19.60
C GLN A 264 -66.36 -2.27 18.95
N HIS A 265 -66.54 -3.12 17.95
CA HIS A 265 -67.86 -3.42 17.37
C HIS A 265 -68.69 -4.33 18.28
N HIS A 266 -68.09 -5.32 18.92
CA HIS A 266 -68.78 -6.21 19.86
C HIS A 266 -69.21 -5.53 21.18
N GLU A 267 -68.49 -4.52 21.66
CA GLU A 267 -68.86 -3.77 22.87
C GLU A 267 -69.88 -2.65 22.61
N ARG A 268 -70.15 -2.31 21.35
CA ARG A 268 -71.13 -1.29 20.95
C ARG A 268 -72.51 -1.85 20.55
N THR A 269 -72.65 -3.17 20.45
CA THR A 269 -73.92 -3.89 20.26
C THR A 269 -74.40 -4.46 21.57
#